data_AF-A0AAU8CJW7-F1
#
_entry.id   AF-A0AAU8CJW7-F1
#
_cell.length_a   1.000
_cell.length_b   1.000
_cell.length_c   1.000
_cell.angle_alpha   90.00
_cell.angle_beta   90.00
_cell.angle_gamma   90.00
#
_symmetry.space_group_name_H-M   'P 1'
#
loop_
_entity.id
_entity.type
_entity.pdbx_description
1 polymer ?
#
loop_
_entity_poly.entity_id
_entity_poly.type
_entity_poly.pdbx_seq_one_letter_code
_entity_poly.pdbx_strand_id
1 'polypeptide(L)'
;MISQLPRIGGWLYRRAENLIAAMLAAMFGAFLLQIIFRYVLNLPIGWPNEISVVLWLWLVLFGAAFVLREEEEIRFDLFYAAVGARTRRIMMLLSAAALIALYLVSLPATWDYVTFMKVESTAYLKIRFDWLFSIYLVFVVATIIRYLWLSWRALRGSAPDEFDPTKAGSGV
;
A
#
# COMPACT_ATOMS: atom_id res chain seq x y z
N MET A 1 1.18 -1.84 30.33
CA MET A 1 0.44 -1.03 29.33
C MET A 1 0.90 -1.25 27.87
N ILE A 2 1.71 -2.28 27.56
CA ILE A 2 2.26 -2.55 26.20
C ILE A 2 1.60 -3.77 25.53
N SER A 3 0.74 -4.51 26.24
CA SER A 3 0.10 -5.75 25.76
C SER A 3 -1.12 -5.56 24.85
N GLN A 4 -1.64 -4.34 24.69
CA GLN A 4 -2.85 -4.05 23.88
C GLN A 4 -2.53 -3.63 22.44
N LEU A 5 -1.28 -3.23 22.14
CA LEU A 5 -0.82 -2.82 20.81
C LEU A 5 -0.99 -3.90 19.71
N PRO A 6 -0.69 -5.20 19.93
CA PRO A 6 -0.87 -6.20 18.89
C PRO A 6 -2.35 -6.50 18.60
N ARG A 7 -3.25 -6.33 19.58
CA ARG A 7 -4.69 -6.55 19.38
C ARG A 7 -5.34 -5.46 18.54
N ILE A 8 -4.97 -4.20 18.78
CA ILE A 8 -5.48 -3.06 18.01
C ILE A 8 -4.96 -3.11 16.57
N GLY A 9 -3.67 -3.44 16.39
CA GLY A 9 -3.09 -3.62 15.05
C GLY A 9 -3.77 -4.73 14.25
N GLY A 10 -4.01 -5.90 14.86
CA GLY A 10 -4.70 -7.01 14.20
C GLY A 10 -6.16 -6.70 13.86
N TRP A 11 -6.86 -5.92 14.69
CA TRP A 11 -8.21 -5.47 14.38
C TRP A 11 -8.25 -4.49 13.21
N LEU A 12 -7.32 -3.52 13.19
CA LEU A 12 -7.22 -2.52 12.12
C LEU A 12 -6.87 -3.18 10.77
N TYR A 13 -5.96 -4.16 10.80
CA TYR A 13 -5.60 -4.96 9.63
C TYR A 13 -6.81 -5.67 9.02
N ARG A 14 -7.60 -6.38 9.82
CA ARG A 14 -8.82 -7.07 9.34
C ARG A 14 -9.84 -6.10 8.75
N ARG A 15 -9.93 -4.89 9.29
CA ARG A 15 -10.80 -3.84 8.73
C ARG A 15 -10.27 -3.31 7.40
N ALA A 16 -8.97 -3.12 7.28
CA ALA A 16 -8.33 -2.73 6.04
C ALA A 16 -8.53 -3.80 4.95
N GLU A 17 -8.37 -5.07 5.30
CA GLU A 17 -8.61 -6.21 4.40
C GLU A 17 -10.06 -6.25 3.89
N ASN A 18 -11.04 -6.10 4.78
CA ASN A 18 -12.45 -6.01 4.39
C ASN A 18 -12.73 -4.83 3.44
N LEU A 19 -12.07 -3.69 3.65
CA LEU A 19 -12.24 -2.51 2.82
C LEU A 19 -11.68 -2.73 1.41
N ILE A 20 -10.50 -3.36 1.30
CA ILE A 20 -9.92 -3.76 0.01
C ILE A 20 -10.80 -4.77 -0.71
N ALA A 21 -11.31 -5.79 -0.01
CA ALA A 21 -12.22 -6.77 -0.59
C ALA A 21 -13.49 -6.11 -1.13
N ALA A 22 -14.06 -5.14 -0.40
CA ALA A 22 -15.22 -4.37 -0.85
C ALA A 22 -14.91 -3.52 -2.10
N MET A 23 -13.74 -2.89 -2.16
CA MET A 23 -13.31 -2.11 -3.33
C MET A 23 -13.08 -3.00 -4.55
N LEU A 24 -12.50 -4.18 -4.37
CA LEU A 24 -12.32 -5.17 -5.43
C LEU A 24 -13.68 -5.64 -5.97
N ALA A 25 -14.62 -5.96 -5.08
CA ALA A 25 -15.98 -6.34 -5.45
C ALA A 25 -16.70 -5.22 -6.22
N ALA A 26 -16.54 -3.97 -5.78
CA ALA A 26 -17.09 -2.81 -6.49
C ALA A 26 -16.47 -2.62 -7.89
N MET A 27 -15.16 -2.79 -8.02
CA MET A 27 -14.45 -2.71 -9.31
C MET A 27 -14.90 -3.83 -10.25
N PHE A 28 -15.08 -5.05 -9.73
CA PHE A 28 -15.63 -6.17 -10.49
C PHE A 28 -17.07 -5.89 -10.96
N GLY A 29 -17.91 -5.32 -10.09
CA GLY A 29 -19.26 -4.89 -10.46
C GLY A 29 -19.27 -3.84 -11.56
N ALA A 30 -18.34 -2.87 -11.52
CA ALA A 30 -18.17 -1.87 -12.57
C ALA A 30 -17.78 -2.50 -13.92
N PHE A 31 -16.91 -3.52 -13.92
CA PHE A 31 -16.58 -4.27 -15.13
C PHE A 31 -17.77 -5.06 -15.68
N LEU A 32 -18.53 -5.75 -14.84
CA LEU A 32 -19.74 -6.46 -15.27
C LEU A 32 -20.74 -5.49 -15.91
N LEU A 33 -20.93 -4.33 -15.30
CA LEU A 33 -21.78 -3.27 -15.84
C LEU A 33 -21.28 -2.83 -17.21
N GLN A 34 -19.97 -2.58 -17.35
CA GLN A 34 -19.36 -2.20 -18.63
C GLN A 34 -19.59 -3.25 -19.72
N ILE A 35 -19.45 -4.54 -19.39
CA ILE A 35 -19.71 -5.66 -20.31
C ILE A 35 -21.19 -5.66 -20.73
N ILE A 36 -22.13 -5.56 -19.79
CA ILE A 36 -23.56 -5.54 -20.10
C ILE A 36 -23.92 -4.36 -21.02
N PHE A 37 -23.47 -3.15 -20.68
CA PHE A 37 -23.76 -1.96 -21.49
C PHE A 37 -23.14 -2.03 -22.89
N ARG A 38 -21.92 -2.56 -22.99
CA ARG A 38 -21.20 -2.66 -24.25
C ARG A 38 -21.77 -3.73 -25.17
N TYR A 39 -22.08 -4.91 -24.64
CA TYR A 39 -22.42 -6.08 -25.46
C TYR A 39 -23.93 -6.37 -25.53
N VAL A 40 -24.70 -6.04 -24.49
CA VAL A 40 -26.17 -6.27 -24.47
C VAL A 40 -26.91 -5.04 -24.99
N LEU A 41 -26.53 -3.86 -24.50
CA LEU A 41 -27.23 -2.60 -24.79
C LEU A 41 -26.66 -1.84 -25.99
N ASN A 42 -25.52 -2.29 -26.56
CA ASN A 42 -24.79 -1.62 -27.66
C ASN A 42 -24.55 -0.10 -27.42
N LEU A 43 -24.54 0.33 -26.15
CA LEU A 43 -24.35 1.71 -25.73
C LEU A 43 -23.13 1.76 -24.81
N PRO A 44 -21.93 2.00 -25.36
CA PRO A 44 -20.71 2.02 -24.56
C PRO A 44 -20.71 3.26 -23.66
N ILE A 45 -20.89 3.05 -22.36
CA ILE A 45 -20.82 4.13 -21.37
C ILE A 45 -19.40 4.25 -20.81
N GLY A 46 -18.85 5.47 -20.77
CA GLY A 46 -17.47 5.74 -20.34
C GLY A 46 -17.25 5.85 -18.82
N TRP A 47 -18.28 6.13 -18.03
CA TRP A 47 -18.14 6.33 -16.58
C TRP A 47 -17.72 5.08 -15.78
N PRO A 48 -18.10 3.83 -16.12
CA PRO A 48 -17.63 2.64 -15.40
C PRO A 48 -16.10 2.47 -15.49
N ASN A 49 -15.50 2.86 -16.62
CA ASN A 49 -14.05 2.83 -16.80
C ASN A 49 -13.35 3.80 -15.85
N GLU A 50 -13.88 5.01 -15.68
CA GLU A 50 -13.33 5.97 -14.71
C GLU A 50 -13.39 5.42 -13.28
N ILE A 51 -14.52 4.83 -12.88
CA ILE A 51 -14.67 4.22 -11.55
C ILE A 51 -13.69 3.07 -11.36
N SER A 52 -13.50 2.21 -12.35
CA SER A 52 -12.54 1.10 -12.26
C SER A 52 -11.11 1.60 -12.06
N VAL A 53 -10.68 2.64 -12.78
CA VAL A 53 -9.34 3.24 -12.60
C VAL A 53 -9.20 3.88 -11.22
N VAL A 54 -10.24 4.57 -10.75
CA VAL A 54 -10.26 5.19 -9.42
C VAL A 54 -10.16 4.14 -8.31
N LEU A 55 -11.00 3.10 -8.36
CA LEU A 55 -10.99 2.00 -7.41
C LEU A 55 -9.68 1.23 -7.46
N TRP A 56 -9.11 1.03 -8.65
CA TRP A 56 -7.81 0.39 -8.81
C TRP A 56 -6.68 1.17 -8.12
N LEU A 57 -6.59 2.49 -8.37
CA LEU A 57 -5.59 3.34 -7.76
C LEU A 57 -5.69 3.30 -6.23
N TRP A 58 -6.91 3.42 -5.71
CA TRP A 58 -7.14 3.31 -4.27
C TRP A 58 -6.82 1.92 -3.73
N LEU A 59 -7.17 0.85 -4.46
CA LEU A 59 -6.96 -0.53 -4.03
C LEU A 59 -5.46 -0.83 -3.91
N VAL A 60 -4.68 -0.44 -4.91
CA VAL A 60 -3.22 -0.65 -4.92
C VAL A 60 -2.54 0.16 -3.82
N LEU A 61 -2.86 1.46 -3.71
CA LEU A 61 -2.21 2.33 -2.71
C LEU A 61 -2.62 1.98 -1.27
N PHE A 62 -3.91 1.76 -1.03
CA PHE A 62 -4.38 1.37 0.30
C PHE A 62 -3.89 -0.03 0.70
N GLY A 63 -3.86 -0.96 -0.25
CA GLY A 63 -3.27 -2.29 -0.06
C GLY A 63 -1.80 -2.25 0.30
N ALA A 64 -1.00 -1.46 -0.43
CA ALA A 64 0.42 -1.30 -0.15
C ALA A 64 0.71 -0.65 1.21
N ALA A 65 -0.15 0.28 1.67
CA ALA A 65 0.01 0.93 2.98
C ALA A 65 -0.36 0.03 4.16
N PHE A 66 -1.52 -0.64 4.10
CA PHE A 66 -2.14 -1.25 5.28
C PHE A 66 -2.16 -2.78 5.30
N VAL A 67 -2.12 -3.43 4.13
CA VAL A 67 -2.30 -4.88 4.03
C VAL A 67 -1.02 -5.60 3.63
N LEU A 68 -0.20 -4.99 2.77
CA LEU A 68 1.06 -5.58 2.31
C LEU A 68 2.04 -5.74 3.47
N ARG A 69 2.46 -6.98 3.72
CA ARG A 69 3.47 -7.27 4.74
C ARG A 69 4.85 -7.07 4.15
N GLU A 70 5.78 -6.71 5.01
CA GLU A 70 7.12 -6.35 4.61
C GLU A 70 7.90 -7.53 4.01
N GLU A 71 7.53 -8.77 4.35
CA GLU A 71 8.04 -10.02 3.76
C GLU A 71 7.49 -10.31 2.36
N GLU A 72 6.38 -9.68 1.98
CA GLU A 72 5.76 -9.79 0.66
C GLU A 72 6.26 -8.67 -0.29
N GLU A 73 6.85 -7.62 0.27
CA GLU A 73 7.59 -6.61 -0.50
C GLU A 73 8.86 -7.27 -1.04
N ILE A 74 9.08 -7.20 -2.35
CA ILE A 74 10.17 -7.94 -3.02
C ILE A 74 11.51 -7.55 -2.40
N ARG A 75 12.13 -8.49 -1.69
CA ARG A 75 13.46 -8.35 -1.10
C ARG A 75 14.46 -9.20 -1.88
N PHE A 76 15.66 -8.66 -2.04
CA PHE A 76 16.79 -9.42 -2.55
C PHE A 76 17.39 -10.28 -1.43
N ASP A 77 16.66 -11.31 -1.02
CA ASP A 77 16.98 -12.14 0.16
C ASP A 77 18.30 -12.92 0.01
N LEU A 78 18.74 -13.20 -1.22
CA LEU A 78 20.00 -13.89 -1.49
C LEU A 78 21.23 -13.14 -0.95
N PHE A 79 21.22 -11.80 -1.03
CA PHE A 79 22.31 -10.99 -0.49
C PHE A 79 22.28 -10.92 1.04
N TYR A 80 21.09 -10.99 1.65
CA TYR A 80 20.93 -10.96 3.10
C TYR A 80 21.29 -12.29 3.77
N ALA A 81 21.09 -13.42 3.07
CA ALA A 81 21.47 -14.75 3.56
C ALA A 81 22.98 -15.01 3.52
N ALA A 82 23.72 -14.28 2.66
CA ALA A 82 25.17 -14.44 2.51
C ALA A 82 26.01 -13.67 3.56
N VAL A 83 25.39 -12.83 4.40
CA VAL A 83 26.09 -11.97 5.37
C VAL A 83 25.74 -12.30 6.82
N GLY A 84 26.71 -12.15 7.72
CA GLY A 84 26.54 -12.38 9.16
C GLY A 84 25.53 -11.43 9.82
N ALA A 85 24.99 -11.84 10.98
CA ALA A 85 23.91 -11.16 11.70
C ALA A 85 24.15 -9.66 11.98
N ARG A 86 25.40 -9.26 12.24
CA ARG A 86 25.78 -7.85 12.46
C ARG A 86 25.62 -7.02 11.19
N THR A 87 26.11 -7.52 10.06
CA THR A 87 26.06 -6.85 8.76
C THR A 87 24.64 -6.79 8.23
N ARG A 88 23.84 -7.86 8.40
CA ARG A 88 22.41 -7.89 8.07
C ARG A 88 21.64 -6.77 8.77
N ARG A 89 21.93 -6.52 10.06
CA ARG A 89 21.30 -5.45 10.84
C ARG A 89 21.67 -4.05 10.33
N ILE A 90 22.93 -3.84 9.96
CA ILE A 90 23.39 -2.55 9.39
C ILE A 90 22.74 -2.30 8.02
N MET A 91 22.69 -3.31 7.15
CA MET A 91 22.05 -3.20 5.84
C MET A 91 20.55 -2.90 5.96
N MET A 92 19.87 -3.52 6.92
CA MET A 92 18.46 -3.24 7.21
C MET A 92 18.25 -1.80 7.72
N LEU A 93 19.10 -1.31 8.61
CA LEU A 93 19.02 0.06 9.10
C LEU A 93 19.32 1.08 7.99
N LEU A 94 20.28 0.79 7.13
CA LEU A 94 20.66 1.67 6.02
C LEU A 94 19.55 1.71 4.95
N SER A 95 18.97 0.57 4.61
CA SER A 95 17.82 0.52 3.69
C SER A 95 16.58 1.21 4.26
N ALA A 96 16.26 0.98 5.55
CA ALA A 96 15.15 1.68 6.20
C ALA A 96 15.38 3.19 6.25
N ALA A 97 16.60 3.64 6.58
CA ALA A 97 16.96 5.06 6.57
C ALA A 97 16.86 5.67 5.17
N ALA A 98 17.33 4.96 4.14
CA ALA A 98 17.24 5.41 2.76
C ALA A 98 15.78 5.54 2.29
N LEU A 99 14.92 4.58 2.63
CA LEU A 99 13.49 4.62 2.32
C LEU A 99 12.78 5.77 3.07
N ILE A 100 13.06 5.94 4.36
CA ILE A 100 12.52 7.07 5.14
C ILE A 100 12.93 8.40 4.52
N ALA A 101 14.21 8.57 4.18
CA ALA A 101 14.71 9.77 3.54
C ALA A 101 14.06 10.02 2.19
N LEU A 102 13.91 8.98 1.35
CA LEU A 102 13.25 9.06 0.05
C LEU A 102 11.79 9.50 0.19
N TYR A 103 11.04 8.92 1.12
CA TYR A 103 9.64 9.30 1.36
C TYR A 103 9.50 10.70 1.96
N LEU A 104 10.43 11.14 2.82
CA LEU A 104 10.48 12.50 3.34
C LEU A 104 10.75 13.54 2.25
N VAL A 105 11.64 13.23 1.30
CA VAL A 105 11.89 14.10 0.14
C VAL A 105 10.68 14.10 -0.82
N SER A 106 9.97 12.97 -0.92
CA SER A 106 8.78 12.84 -1.75
C SER A 106 7.54 13.54 -1.16
N LEU A 107 7.45 13.70 0.16
CA LEU A 107 6.33 14.37 0.84
C LEU A 107 5.99 15.77 0.30
N PRO A 108 6.94 16.73 0.21
CA PRO A 108 6.64 18.06 -0.32
C PRO A 108 6.24 18.01 -1.80
N ALA A 109 6.91 17.18 -2.61
CA ALA A 109 6.55 17.01 -4.03
C ALA A 109 5.14 16.41 -4.19
N THR A 110 4.75 15.51 -3.30
CA THR A 110 3.42 14.91 -3.24
C THR A 110 2.37 15.95 -2.85
N TRP A 111 2.66 16.78 -1.86
CA TRP A 111 1.77 17.85 -1.42
C TRP A 111 1.53 18.88 -2.53
N ASP A 112 2.60 19.29 -3.21
CA ASP A 112 2.53 20.20 -4.35
C ASP A 112 1.77 19.56 -5.52
N TYR A 113 1.98 18.27 -5.79
CA TYR A 113 1.23 17.55 -6.83
C TYR A 113 -0.27 17.44 -6.53
N VAL A 114 -0.66 17.11 -5.29
CA VAL A 114 -2.08 17.03 -4.87
C VAL A 114 -2.75 18.40 -4.94
N THR A 115 -2.04 19.46 -4.51
CA THR A 115 -2.58 20.82 -4.57
C THR A 115 -2.64 21.39 -5.98
N PHE A 116 -1.72 21.00 -6.87
CA PHE A 116 -1.75 21.33 -8.31
C PHE A 116 -2.86 20.57 -9.06
N MET A 117 -3.11 19.31 -8.71
CA MET A 117 -4.19 18.46 -9.25
C MET A 117 -5.61 18.92 -8.88
N LYS A 118 -5.78 19.95 -8.05
CA LYS A 118 -7.10 20.56 -7.77
C LYS A 118 -7.76 21.20 -9.00
N VAL A 119 -6.99 21.45 -10.06
CA VAL A 119 -7.44 22.20 -11.24
C VAL A 119 -8.13 21.33 -12.30
N GLU A 120 -7.90 20.00 -12.31
CA GLU A 120 -8.56 19.08 -13.25
C GLU A 120 -9.70 18.29 -12.59
N SER A 121 -10.64 17.76 -13.39
CA SER A 121 -11.72 16.87 -12.93
C SER A 121 -11.94 15.75 -13.95
N THR A 122 -12.46 14.59 -13.51
CA THR A 122 -12.69 13.46 -14.43
C THR A 122 -13.73 13.81 -15.51
N ALA A 123 -13.51 13.28 -16.72
CA ALA A 123 -14.20 13.70 -17.94
C ALA A 123 -15.70 13.36 -17.93
N TYR A 124 -16.09 12.24 -17.32
CA TYR A 124 -17.47 11.76 -17.31
C TYR A 124 -18.18 11.98 -15.97
N LEU A 125 -17.52 11.68 -14.85
CA LEU A 125 -18.14 11.79 -13.51
C LEU A 125 -17.94 13.15 -12.82
N LYS A 126 -17.10 14.04 -13.37
CA LYS A 126 -16.72 15.33 -12.74
C LYS A 126 -16.31 15.17 -11.27
N ILE A 127 -15.70 14.02 -10.92
CA ILE A 127 -15.17 13.82 -9.58
C ILE A 127 -13.89 14.64 -9.49
N ARG A 128 -13.76 15.38 -8.38
CA ARG A 128 -12.58 16.18 -8.08
C ARG A 128 -11.38 15.26 -7.88
N PHE A 129 -10.30 15.45 -8.65
CA PHE A 129 -9.05 14.71 -8.51
C PHE A 129 -8.42 14.85 -7.12
N ASP A 130 -8.77 15.89 -6.36
CA ASP A 130 -8.38 16.10 -4.96
C ASP A 130 -8.70 14.89 -4.07
N TRP A 131 -9.90 14.30 -4.21
CA TRP A 131 -10.27 13.11 -3.45
C TRP A 131 -9.53 11.87 -3.96
N LEU A 132 -9.31 11.79 -5.28
CA LEU A 132 -8.61 10.68 -5.91
C LEU A 132 -7.17 10.55 -5.42
N PHE A 133 -6.43 11.66 -5.36
CA PHE A 133 -5.02 11.67 -4.97
C PHE A 133 -4.80 11.77 -3.46
N SER A 134 -5.81 12.09 -2.66
CA SER A 134 -5.69 12.14 -1.19
C SER A 134 -5.21 10.82 -0.57
N ILE A 135 -5.57 9.68 -1.16
CA ILE A 135 -5.14 8.36 -0.70
C ILE A 135 -3.63 8.15 -0.80
N TYR A 136 -2.98 8.81 -1.77
CA TYR A 136 -1.53 8.75 -1.94
C TYR A 136 -0.81 9.46 -0.78
N LEU A 137 -1.37 10.57 -0.27
CA LEU A 137 -0.85 11.23 0.93
C LEU A 137 -0.96 10.32 2.16
N VAL A 138 -2.10 9.65 2.33
CA VAL A 138 -2.30 8.66 3.40
C VAL A 138 -1.29 7.52 3.27
N PHE A 139 -1.04 7.04 2.05
CA PHE A 139 -0.04 6.01 1.77
C PHE A 139 1.37 6.43 2.19
N VAL A 140 1.82 7.64 1.80
CA VAL A 140 3.16 8.13 2.15
C VAL A 140 3.32 8.26 3.66
N VAL A 141 2.34 8.85 4.35
CA VAL A 141 2.39 9.02 5.82
C VAL A 141 2.38 7.66 6.54
N ALA A 142 1.50 6.74 6.14
CA ALA A 142 1.44 5.40 6.71
C ALA A 142 2.77 4.64 6.52
N THR A 143 3.38 4.77 5.34
CA THR A 143 4.64 4.12 5.00
C THR A 143 5.80 4.68 5.85
N ILE A 144 5.88 6.00 6.03
CA ILE A 144 6.88 6.64 6.91
C ILE A 144 6.74 6.13 8.35
N ILE A 145 5.51 6.08 8.89
CA ILE A 145 5.25 5.57 10.25
C ILE A 145 5.68 4.09 10.36
N ARG A 146 5.37 3.27 9.35
CA ARG A 146 5.75 1.84 9.29
C ARG A 146 7.26 1.66 9.33
N TYR A 147 8.00 2.36 8.46
CA TYR A 147 9.46 2.26 8.41
C TYR A 147 10.16 2.85 9.64
N LEU A 148 9.61 3.91 10.25
CA LEU A 148 10.07 4.42 11.54
C LEU A 148 9.89 3.37 12.66
N TRP A 149 8.75 2.70 12.69
CA TRP A 149 8.48 1.65 13.67
C TRP A 149 9.39 0.43 13.48
N LEU A 150 9.63 0.03 12.22
CA LEU A 150 10.57 -1.04 11.88
C LEU A 150 11.99 -0.70 12.32
N SER A 151 12.45 0.52 12.03
CA SER A 151 13.77 1.03 12.43
C SER A 151 13.91 1.04 13.95
N TRP A 152 12.87 1.49 14.67
CA TRP A 152 12.85 1.50 16.14
C TRP A 152 12.92 0.09 16.74
N ARG A 153 12.20 -0.87 16.13
CA ARG A 153 12.23 -2.28 16.55
C ARG A 153 13.60 -2.92 16.26
N ALA A 154 14.19 -2.62 15.11
CA ALA A 154 15.54 -3.04 14.74
C ALA A 154 16.61 -2.43 15.67
N LEU A 155 16.41 -1.23 16.22
CA LEU A 155 17.30 -0.62 17.21
C LEU A 155 17.16 -1.27 18.60
N ARG A 156 15.94 -1.66 19.03
CA ARG A 156 15.68 -2.27 20.34
C ARG A 156 16.15 -3.73 20.51
N GLY A 157 16.82 -4.32 19.52
CA GLY A 157 17.50 -5.61 19.70
C GLY A 157 16.67 -6.84 19.39
N SER A 158 15.46 -6.69 18.84
CA SER A 158 14.85 -7.80 18.11
C SER A 158 15.67 -7.99 16.83
N ALA A 159 16.56 -8.99 16.83
CA ALA A 159 17.14 -9.47 15.60
C ALA A 159 15.97 -9.75 14.62
N PRO A 160 16.10 -9.36 13.34
CA PRO A 160 15.12 -9.75 12.34
C PRO A 160 15.06 -11.27 12.40
N ASP A 161 13.86 -11.83 12.56
CA ASP A 161 13.68 -13.27 12.61
C ASP A 161 14.51 -13.92 11.51
N GLU A 162 15.24 -14.96 11.90
CA GLU A 162 16.00 -15.79 10.99
C GLU A 162 15.05 -16.21 9.87
N PHE A 163 15.42 -15.91 8.63
CA PHE A 163 14.62 -16.33 7.49
C PHE A 163 14.71 -17.85 7.46
N ASP A 164 13.65 -18.49 7.94
CA ASP A 164 13.51 -19.94 7.94
C ASP A 164 12.93 -20.33 6.57
N PRO A 165 13.75 -20.87 5.65
CA PRO A 165 13.29 -21.28 4.32
C PRO A 165 12.24 -22.40 4.39
N THR A 166 11.98 -23.00 5.55
CA THR A 166 10.92 -24.01 5.73
C THR A 166 9.52 -23.41 5.96
N LYS A 167 9.40 -22.10 6.21
CA LYS A 167 8.11 -21.39 6.31
C LYS A 167 7.67 -20.69 5.03
N ALA A 168 8.57 -20.57 4.06
CA ALA A 168 8.28 -20.05 2.73
C ALA A 168 7.62 -21.14 1.87
N GLY A 169 6.42 -21.58 2.26
CA GLY A 169 5.67 -22.55 1.47
C GLY A 169 4.76 -23.47 2.27
N SER A 170 3.71 -22.94 2.89
CA SER A 170 2.46 -23.70 2.98
C SER A 170 1.30 -22.75 2.69
N GLY A 171 1.05 -22.54 1.40
CA GLY A 171 -0.20 -21.97 0.90
C GLY A 171 -1.35 -22.98 1.03
N VAL A 172 -1.59 -23.43 2.27
CA VAL A 172 -2.77 -24.17 2.73
C VAL A 172 -3.12 -23.71 4.13
#